data_AF-A0A1N7JS42-F1
#
_entry.id   AF-A0A1N7JS42-F1
#
_cell.length_a   1.000
_cell.length_b   1.000
_cell.length_c   1.000
_cell.angle_alpha   90.00
_cell.angle_beta   90.00
_cell.angle_gamma   90.00
#
_symmetry.space_group_name_H-M   'P 1'
#
loop_
_entity.id
_entity.type
_entity.pdbx_description
1 polymer ?
#
loop_
_entity_poly.entity_id
_entity_poly.type
_entity_poly.pdbx_seq_one_letter_code
_entity_poly.pdbx_strand_id
1 'polypeptide(L)'
;MIYHKDSASSVITDVDTREFMAEMEAMTPDSIKQEKFKDMDRFPTIWTSMYDLLKKEGKLKTENQDTIRILKKFFLKSTKADNKPVPVGFSFKMDHFTPNDYELIKNFNKDEKLPLDQNFLNTWDGKTLVINTDVFNLKNIEEALQSKGSKEETANMEGMMMMFFKNIGTTLKFENKIKSITGKHDWLKQVDDYSVRIQYDLKTLYDKYPKLKNADKKIVIVTE
;
A
#
# COMPACT_ATOMS: atom_id res chain seq x y z
N MET A 1 7.94 4.62 -1.01
CA MET A 1 7.45 5.79 -1.76
C MET A 1 8.64 6.63 -2.17
N ILE A 2 8.62 7.17 -3.38
CA ILE A 2 9.63 8.07 -3.94
C ILE A 2 8.89 9.37 -4.29
N TYR A 3 9.44 10.51 -3.87
CA TYR A 3 8.96 11.84 -4.19
C TYR A 3 9.88 12.47 -5.24
N HIS A 4 9.30 12.82 -6.38
CA HIS A 4 9.99 13.33 -7.56
C HIS A 4 10.01 14.85 -7.60
N LYS A 5 11.02 15.45 -8.24
CA LYS A 5 11.19 16.92 -8.29
C LYS A 5 10.03 17.66 -8.98
N ASP A 6 9.27 16.98 -9.82
CA ASP A 6 8.14 17.54 -10.58
C ASP A 6 6.80 17.41 -9.84
N SER A 7 6.83 17.31 -8.51
CA SER A 7 5.67 17.06 -7.64
C SER A 7 5.00 15.70 -7.81
N ALA A 8 5.53 14.82 -8.67
CA ALA A 8 5.01 13.46 -8.77
C ALA A 8 5.50 12.59 -7.60
N SER A 9 4.85 11.45 -7.43
CA SER A 9 5.28 10.41 -6.49
C SER A 9 5.09 9.02 -7.05
N SER A 10 5.97 8.11 -6.68
CA SER A 10 5.88 6.69 -7.01
C SER A 10 5.82 5.85 -5.75
N VAL A 11 5.03 4.78 -5.77
CA VAL A 11 4.90 3.85 -4.64
C VAL A 11 5.18 2.45 -5.16
N ILE A 12 5.99 1.70 -4.42
CA ILE A 12 6.13 0.26 -4.59
C ILE A 12 5.76 -0.36 -3.25
N THR A 13 4.87 -1.34 -3.29
CA THR A 13 4.43 -2.13 -2.15
C THR A 13 4.67 -3.59 -2.49
N ASP A 14 5.48 -4.26 -1.68
CA ASP A 14 5.71 -5.69 -1.77
C ASP A 14 4.96 -6.39 -0.64
N VAL A 15 4.21 -7.43 -0.99
CA VAL A 15 3.43 -8.25 -0.07
C VAL A 15 3.98 -9.67 -0.15
N ASP A 16 4.61 -10.12 0.92
CA ASP A 16 5.01 -11.50 1.09
C ASP A 16 3.79 -12.31 1.56
N THR A 17 3.39 -13.30 0.76
CA THR A 17 2.20 -14.11 1.05
C THR A 17 2.57 -15.55 1.41
N ARG A 18 3.85 -15.87 1.65
CA ARG A 18 4.29 -17.25 1.89
C ARG A 18 3.56 -17.94 3.03
N GLU A 19 3.54 -17.29 4.19
CA GLU A 19 2.87 -17.84 5.39
C GLU A 19 1.36 -17.91 5.19
N PHE A 20 0.76 -16.85 4.64
CA PHE A 20 -0.67 -16.82 4.33
C PHE A 20 -1.09 -17.94 3.38
N MET A 21 -0.36 -18.15 2.28
CA MET A 21 -0.67 -19.21 1.32
C MET A 21 -0.46 -20.59 1.94
N ALA A 22 0.55 -20.77 2.80
CA ALA A 22 0.77 -22.04 3.50
C ALA A 22 -0.38 -22.39 4.45
N GLU A 23 -0.87 -21.42 5.24
CA GLU A 23 -2.02 -21.61 6.12
C GLU A 23 -3.31 -21.85 5.32
N MET A 24 -3.54 -21.07 4.26
CA MET A 24 -4.68 -21.29 3.37
C MET A 24 -4.65 -22.68 2.73
N GLU A 25 -3.51 -23.16 2.27
CA GLU A 25 -3.36 -24.51 1.72
C GLU A 25 -3.62 -25.60 2.77
N ALA A 26 -3.16 -25.41 4.01
CA ALA A 26 -3.40 -26.34 5.11
C ALA A 26 -4.89 -26.42 5.52
N MET A 27 -5.60 -25.29 5.47
CA MET A 27 -7.03 -25.22 5.81
C MET A 27 -7.97 -25.57 4.66
N THR A 28 -7.47 -25.61 3.41
CA THR A 28 -8.29 -25.92 2.24
C THR A 28 -8.39 -27.43 2.06
N PRO A 29 -9.59 -28.04 2.03
CA PRO A 29 -9.76 -29.46 1.75
C PRO A 29 -9.20 -29.85 0.38
N ASP A 30 -8.57 -31.02 0.28
CA ASP A 30 -7.95 -31.50 -0.97
C ASP A 30 -8.92 -31.54 -2.16
N SER A 31 -10.21 -31.78 -1.89
CA SER A 31 -11.28 -31.81 -2.91
C SER A 31 -11.49 -30.49 -3.66
N ILE A 32 -11.11 -29.34 -3.09
CA ILE A 32 -11.33 -28.01 -3.69
C ILE A 32 -10.04 -27.22 -3.93
N LYS A 33 -8.87 -27.78 -3.57
CA LYS A 33 -7.56 -27.10 -3.74
C LYS A 33 -7.30 -26.67 -5.17
N GLN A 34 -7.45 -27.57 -6.15
CA GLN A 34 -7.20 -27.25 -7.55
C GLN A 34 -8.09 -26.10 -8.05
N GLU A 35 -9.37 -26.13 -7.72
CA GLU A 35 -10.30 -25.09 -8.15
C GLU A 35 -9.98 -23.72 -7.55
N LYS A 36 -9.61 -23.68 -6.27
CA LYS A 36 -9.32 -22.45 -5.53
C LYS A 36 -8.08 -21.71 -6.04
N PHE A 37 -7.10 -22.45 -6.58
CA PHE A 37 -5.82 -21.89 -7.03
C PHE A 37 -5.62 -21.92 -8.55
N LYS A 38 -6.60 -22.41 -9.34
CA LYS A 38 -6.52 -22.55 -10.81
C LYS A 38 -6.16 -21.28 -11.56
N ASP A 39 -6.51 -20.15 -10.98
CA ASP A 39 -6.47 -18.84 -11.62
C ASP A 39 -5.22 -18.03 -11.27
N MET A 40 -4.33 -18.57 -10.44
CA MET A 40 -3.15 -17.85 -9.95
C MET A 40 -2.12 -17.55 -11.05
N ASP A 41 -2.15 -18.30 -12.16
CA ASP A 41 -1.30 -18.06 -13.32
C ASP A 41 -1.67 -16.81 -14.13
N ARG A 42 -2.84 -16.20 -13.86
CA ARG A 42 -3.23 -14.92 -14.50
C ARG A 42 -2.35 -13.76 -14.04
N PHE A 43 -1.71 -13.88 -12.87
CA PHE A 43 -0.91 -12.82 -12.30
C PHE A 43 0.49 -12.79 -12.93
N PRO A 44 0.88 -11.67 -13.55
CA PRO A 44 2.10 -11.59 -14.37
C PRO A 44 3.36 -11.66 -13.51
N THR A 45 4.39 -12.37 -13.95
CA THR A 45 5.69 -12.45 -13.26
C THR A 45 6.63 -11.29 -13.59
N ILE A 46 6.24 -10.44 -14.54
CA ILE A 46 6.91 -9.18 -14.91
C ILE A 46 5.98 -8.00 -14.63
N TRP A 47 6.55 -6.82 -14.43
CA TRP A 47 5.76 -5.60 -14.26
C TRP A 47 4.82 -5.39 -15.45
N THR A 48 3.52 -5.50 -15.21
CA THR A 48 2.49 -5.34 -16.23
C THR A 48 1.49 -4.31 -15.75
N SER A 49 1.12 -3.36 -16.61
CA SER A 49 0.18 -2.32 -16.24
C SER A 49 -1.24 -2.88 -16.11
N MET A 50 -2.08 -2.25 -15.30
CA MET A 50 -3.50 -2.61 -15.20
C MET A 50 -4.20 -2.43 -16.54
N TYR A 51 -3.80 -1.43 -17.33
CA TYR A 51 -4.28 -1.26 -18.70
C TYR A 51 -4.00 -2.50 -19.57
N ASP A 52 -2.75 -2.98 -19.59
CA ASP A 52 -2.36 -4.13 -20.41
C ASP A 52 -3.03 -5.43 -19.95
N LEU A 53 -3.18 -5.61 -18.62
CA LEU A 53 -3.90 -6.74 -18.05
C LEU A 53 -5.37 -6.75 -18.48
N LEU A 54 -6.09 -5.63 -18.28
CA LEU A 54 -7.49 -5.52 -18.67
C LEU A 54 -7.69 -5.66 -20.18
N LYS A 55 -6.76 -5.13 -20.99
CA LYS A 55 -6.79 -5.28 -22.44
C LYS A 55 -6.59 -6.74 -22.86
N LYS A 56 -5.60 -7.44 -22.30
CA LYS A 56 -5.31 -8.86 -22.57
C LYS A 56 -6.51 -9.75 -22.21
N GLU A 57 -7.20 -9.44 -21.11
CA GLU A 57 -8.38 -10.18 -20.66
C GLU A 57 -9.68 -9.79 -21.38
N GLY A 58 -9.67 -8.81 -22.29
CA GLY A 58 -10.88 -8.30 -22.94
C GLY A 58 -11.84 -7.58 -21.99
N LYS A 59 -11.34 -7.11 -20.84
CA LYS A 59 -12.12 -6.44 -19.77
C LYS A 59 -11.95 -4.93 -19.74
N LEU A 60 -11.16 -4.35 -20.63
CA LEU A 60 -11.05 -2.90 -20.74
C LEU A 60 -12.33 -2.32 -21.37
N LYS A 61 -13.20 -1.74 -20.53
CA LYS A 61 -14.54 -1.24 -20.93
C LYS A 61 -14.64 0.28 -21.08
N THR A 62 -13.53 1.00 -21.11
CA THR A 62 -13.52 2.47 -21.11
C THR A 62 -12.67 3.01 -22.26
N GLU A 63 -13.16 4.08 -22.88
CA GLU A 63 -12.44 4.89 -23.88
C GLU A 63 -11.97 6.23 -23.29
N ASN A 64 -12.30 6.50 -22.03
CA ASN A 64 -11.92 7.74 -21.35
C ASN A 64 -10.39 7.81 -21.20
N GLN A 65 -9.79 8.84 -21.78
CA GLN A 65 -8.33 8.98 -21.86
C GLN A 65 -7.67 9.19 -20.50
N ASP A 66 -8.32 9.89 -19.57
CA ASP A 66 -7.81 10.05 -18.21
C ASP A 66 -7.79 8.72 -17.45
N THR A 67 -8.86 7.93 -17.57
CA THR A 67 -8.93 6.59 -16.96
C THR A 67 -7.85 5.68 -17.54
N ILE A 68 -7.67 5.70 -18.86
CA ILE A 68 -6.62 4.93 -19.55
C ILE A 68 -5.22 5.38 -19.08
N ARG A 69 -4.98 6.69 -18.95
CA ARG A 69 -3.71 7.24 -18.43
C ARG A 69 -3.44 6.72 -17.02
N ILE A 70 -4.44 6.76 -16.14
CA ILE A 70 -4.34 6.27 -14.76
C ILE A 70 -4.06 4.76 -14.71
N LEU A 71 -4.78 3.94 -15.49
CA LEU A 71 -4.57 2.49 -15.55
C LEU A 71 -3.17 2.09 -16.02
N LYS A 72 -2.55 2.91 -16.88
CA LYS A 72 -1.16 2.69 -17.33
C LYS A 72 -0.12 2.96 -16.24
N LYS A 73 -0.47 3.66 -15.16
CA LYS A 73 0.42 4.00 -14.05
C LYS A 73 0.37 3.00 -12.90
N PHE A 74 -0.63 2.11 -12.87
CA PHE A 74 -0.69 1.01 -11.90
C PHE A 74 -0.11 -0.26 -12.51
N PHE A 75 0.78 -0.92 -11.79
CA PHE A 75 1.42 -2.16 -12.21
C PHE A 75 1.33 -3.23 -11.14
N LEU A 76 1.24 -4.46 -11.60
CA LEU A 76 1.28 -5.67 -10.79
C LEU A 76 2.42 -6.56 -11.25
N LYS A 77 3.03 -7.26 -10.29
CA LYS A 77 3.99 -8.33 -10.52
C LYS A 77 3.82 -9.39 -9.44
N SER A 78 3.71 -10.66 -9.81
CA SER A 78 3.73 -11.80 -8.89
C SER A 78 5.16 -12.32 -8.73
N THR A 79 5.48 -12.82 -7.55
CA THR A 79 6.73 -13.54 -7.26
C THR A 79 6.38 -15.01 -7.11
N LYS A 80 7.00 -15.87 -7.91
CA LYS A 80 6.87 -17.34 -7.80
C LYS A 80 8.14 -17.90 -7.18
N ALA A 81 8.00 -18.87 -6.28
CA ALA A 81 9.11 -19.69 -5.83
C ALA A 81 9.29 -20.86 -6.79
N ASP A 82 10.53 -21.32 -6.97
CA ASP A 82 10.83 -22.49 -7.79
C ASP A 82 9.95 -23.68 -7.38
N ASN A 83 9.38 -24.36 -8.37
CA ASN A 83 8.50 -25.53 -8.23
C ASN A 83 7.18 -25.31 -7.48
N LYS A 84 6.72 -24.07 -7.23
CA LYS A 84 5.37 -23.81 -6.70
C LYS A 84 4.41 -23.27 -7.78
N PRO A 85 3.19 -23.83 -7.91
CA PRO A 85 2.20 -23.35 -8.86
C PRO A 85 1.59 -21.99 -8.45
N VAL A 86 1.72 -21.62 -7.18
CA VAL A 86 1.09 -20.44 -6.59
C VAL A 86 2.13 -19.36 -6.29
N PRO A 87 1.86 -18.07 -6.61
CA PRO A 87 2.69 -16.95 -6.18
C PRO A 87 2.92 -16.93 -4.68
N VAL A 88 4.17 -16.71 -4.30
CA VAL A 88 4.62 -16.54 -2.91
C VAL A 88 4.67 -15.07 -2.49
N GLY A 89 4.32 -14.16 -3.39
CA GLY A 89 4.16 -12.76 -3.09
C GLY A 89 3.67 -11.95 -4.28
N PHE A 90 3.27 -10.72 -3.99
CA PHE A 90 2.79 -9.76 -4.98
C PHE A 90 3.44 -8.41 -4.75
N SER A 91 3.85 -7.77 -5.84
CA SER A 91 4.35 -6.40 -5.86
C SER A 91 3.39 -5.52 -6.63
N PHE A 92 3.01 -4.40 -6.03
CA PHE A 92 2.19 -3.38 -6.64
C PHE A 92 3.04 -2.13 -6.81
N LYS A 93 2.97 -1.51 -7.99
CA LYS A 93 3.62 -0.23 -8.26
C LYS A 93 2.60 0.79 -8.74
N MET A 94 2.65 1.97 -8.17
CA MET A 94 2.02 3.18 -8.68
C MET A 94 3.14 4.10 -9.17
N ASP A 95 3.15 4.42 -10.45
CA ASP A 95 4.27 5.08 -11.11
C ASP A 95 3.94 6.54 -11.45
N HIS A 96 4.80 7.45 -10.99
CA HIS A 96 4.82 8.86 -11.39
C HIS A 96 3.45 9.54 -11.31
N PHE A 97 2.80 9.43 -10.15
CA PHE A 97 1.49 10.01 -9.87
C PHE A 97 1.60 11.48 -9.51
N THR A 98 0.91 12.33 -10.27
CA THR A 98 0.85 13.77 -10.03
C THR A 98 -0.29 14.13 -9.07
N PRO A 99 -0.29 15.34 -8.48
CA PRO A 99 -1.42 15.83 -7.70
C PRO A 99 -2.77 15.75 -8.45
N ASN A 100 -2.77 16.04 -9.75
CA ASN A 100 -3.97 15.95 -10.57
C ASN A 100 -4.46 14.50 -10.75
N ASP A 101 -3.54 13.54 -10.87
CA ASP A 101 -3.92 12.12 -10.95
C ASP A 101 -4.60 11.63 -9.66
N TYR A 102 -4.17 12.14 -8.50
CA TYR A 102 -4.81 11.87 -7.22
C TYR A 102 -6.24 12.43 -7.14
N GLU A 103 -6.46 13.66 -7.62
CA GLU A 103 -7.80 14.25 -7.68
C GLU A 103 -8.74 13.49 -8.64
N LEU A 104 -8.20 12.96 -9.75
CA LEU A 104 -8.98 12.12 -10.65
C LEU A 104 -9.45 10.84 -9.96
N ILE A 105 -8.58 10.13 -9.23
CA ILE A 105 -8.95 8.90 -8.51
C ILE A 105 -9.99 9.15 -7.41
N LYS A 106 -9.85 10.25 -6.63
CA LYS A 106 -10.85 10.60 -5.61
C LYS A 106 -12.26 10.72 -6.19
N ASN A 107 -12.37 11.20 -7.42
CA ASN A 107 -13.64 11.32 -8.12
C ASN A 107 -14.18 9.99 -8.67
N PHE A 108 -13.33 9.00 -8.91
CA PHE A 108 -13.72 7.65 -9.34
C PHE A 108 -14.18 6.76 -8.16
N ASN A 109 -13.66 6.97 -6.95
CA ASN A 109 -13.86 6.10 -5.79
C ASN A 109 -14.74 6.71 -4.68
N LYS A 110 -15.81 7.43 -5.03
CA LYS A 110 -16.71 8.05 -4.03
C LYS A 110 -17.34 7.04 -3.06
N ASP A 111 -17.47 5.77 -3.48
CA ASP A 111 -18.17 4.72 -2.73
C ASP A 111 -17.24 3.68 -2.08
N GLU A 112 -15.96 3.60 -2.47
CA GLU A 112 -14.98 2.66 -1.90
C GLU A 112 -13.67 3.37 -1.52
N LYS A 113 -13.49 3.66 -0.23
CA LYS A 113 -12.21 4.13 0.32
C LYS A 113 -11.19 3.02 0.23
N LEU A 114 -10.18 3.16 -0.62
CA LEU A 114 -9.11 2.17 -0.68
C LEU A 114 -8.24 2.29 0.58
N PRO A 115 -7.85 1.18 1.24
CA PRO A 115 -7.05 1.22 2.47
C PRO A 115 -5.64 1.82 2.29
N LEU A 116 -5.23 2.11 1.04
CA LEU A 116 -3.98 2.80 0.70
C LEU A 116 -4.11 4.34 0.64
N ASP A 117 -5.31 4.89 0.94
CA ASP A 117 -5.64 6.32 0.90
C ASP A 117 -4.76 7.20 1.81
N GLN A 118 -4.02 6.63 2.76
CA GLN A 118 -3.33 7.41 3.79
C GLN A 118 -2.19 8.29 3.26
N ASN A 119 -1.51 7.88 2.17
CA ASN A 119 -0.45 8.70 1.57
C ASN A 119 -0.98 9.81 0.64
N PHE A 120 -2.26 9.76 0.23
CA PHE A 120 -2.91 10.79 -0.59
C PHE A 120 -3.15 12.09 0.18
N LEU A 121 -3.05 12.04 1.52
CA LEU A 121 -3.23 13.20 2.41
C LEU A 121 -1.92 13.96 2.65
N ASN A 122 -0.77 13.39 2.25
CA ASN A 122 0.49 14.11 2.30
C ASN A 122 0.59 15.03 1.08
N THR A 123 1.00 16.28 1.32
CA THR A 123 1.15 17.26 0.24
C THR A 123 2.61 17.33 -0.18
N TRP A 124 2.89 17.07 -1.45
CA TRP A 124 4.21 17.18 -2.05
C TRP A 124 4.17 18.16 -3.23
N ASP A 125 5.04 19.16 -3.21
CA ASP A 125 5.09 20.23 -4.24
C ASP A 125 6.39 20.20 -5.08
N GLY A 126 7.12 19.08 -5.03
CA GLY A 126 8.43 18.95 -5.69
C GLY A 126 9.62 19.37 -4.82
N LYS A 127 9.37 19.99 -3.66
CA LYS A 127 10.40 20.43 -2.71
C LYS A 127 10.06 20.18 -1.24
N THR A 128 8.81 20.35 -0.88
CA THR A 128 8.31 20.29 0.48
C THR A 128 7.28 19.18 0.59
N LEU A 129 7.54 18.23 1.48
CA LEU A 129 6.57 17.24 1.89
C LEU A 129 5.96 17.66 3.22
N VAL A 130 4.63 17.78 3.24
CA VAL A 130 3.85 17.99 4.46
C VAL A 130 3.13 16.69 4.79
N ILE A 131 3.46 16.15 5.97
CA ILE A 131 2.85 14.94 6.50
C ILE A 131 1.90 15.33 7.63
N ASN A 132 0.65 14.89 7.54
CA ASN A 132 -0.30 14.94 8.64
C ASN A 132 -0.21 13.62 9.42
N THR A 133 0.26 13.64 10.66
CA THR A 133 0.46 12.40 11.44
C THR A 133 -0.82 11.86 12.05
N ASP A 134 -1.94 12.60 12.01
CA ASP A 134 -3.25 12.09 12.44
C ASP A 134 -3.67 10.90 11.56
N VAL A 135 -3.11 10.78 10.35
CA VAL A 135 -3.35 9.67 9.41
C VAL A 135 -2.51 8.43 9.72
N PHE A 136 -1.57 8.50 10.66
CA PHE A 136 -0.81 7.34 11.14
C PHE A 136 -1.67 6.46 12.05
N ASN A 137 -2.89 6.12 11.64
CA ASN A 137 -3.72 5.19 12.37
C ASN A 137 -4.19 4.10 11.41
N LEU A 138 -4.20 2.85 11.86
CA LEU A 138 -4.68 1.73 11.05
C LEU A 138 -6.21 1.57 11.14
N LYS A 139 -6.94 2.53 11.73
CA LYS A 139 -8.40 2.43 11.89
C LYS A 139 -9.12 2.29 10.55
N ASN A 140 -8.64 2.96 9.51
CA ASN A 140 -9.21 2.79 8.16
C ASN A 140 -8.99 1.37 7.60
N ILE A 141 -7.89 0.72 7.97
CA ILE A 141 -7.64 -0.69 7.61
C ILE A 141 -8.58 -1.57 8.44
N GLU A 142 -8.71 -1.33 9.74
CA GLU A 142 -9.62 -2.04 10.64
C GLU A 142 -11.10 -1.95 10.18
N GLU A 143 -11.59 -0.75 9.88
CA GLU A 143 -12.96 -0.47 9.40
C GLU A 143 -13.24 -1.13 8.03
N ALA A 144 -12.28 -1.12 7.10
CA ALA A 144 -12.40 -1.79 5.81
C ALA A 144 -12.50 -3.32 5.93
N LEU A 145 -12.04 -3.89 7.05
CA LEU A 145 -12.05 -5.33 7.31
C LEU A 145 -13.27 -5.77 8.10
N GLN A 146 -13.71 -4.99 9.08
CA GLN A 146 -14.93 -5.26 9.85
C GLN A 146 -16.20 -5.22 8.97
N SER A 147 -16.16 -4.49 7.85
CA SER A 147 -17.30 -4.34 6.94
C SER A 147 -17.56 -5.53 6.01
N LYS A 148 -16.72 -6.58 6.01
CA LYS A 148 -16.79 -7.68 5.02
C LYS A 148 -17.07 -9.10 5.56
N GLY A 149 -17.41 -9.30 6.84
CA GLY A 149 -17.64 -10.66 7.38
C GLY A 149 -18.55 -10.74 8.62
N SER A 150 -18.98 -11.96 8.96
CA SER A 150 -19.69 -12.24 10.21
C SER A 150 -18.73 -12.16 11.42
N LYS A 151 -19.23 -11.79 12.61
CA LYS A 151 -18.39 -11.54 13.82
C LYS A 151 -17.37 -12.63 14.16
N GLU A 152 -17.67 -13.89 13.84
CA GLU A 152 -16.82 -15.05 14.15
C GLU A 152 -15.72 -15.25 13.09
N GLU A 153 -16.01 -14.98 11.82
CA GLU A 153 -15.02 -14.94 10.73
C GLU A 153 -14.08 -13.73 10.86
N THR A 154 -14.59 -12.60 11.33
CA THR A 154 -13.80 -11.37 11.56
C THR A 154 -12.74 -11.58 12.63
N ALA A 155 -13.05 -12.28 13.73
CA ALA A 155 -12.12 -12.52 14.82
C ALA A 155 -10.95 -13.45 14.42
N ASN A 156 -11.23 -14.49 13.62
CA ASN A 156 -10.19 -15.37 13.07
C ASN A 156 -9.32 -14.64 12.02
N MET A 157 -9.91 -13.78 11.19
CA MET A 157 -9.16 -12.94 10.25
C MET A 157 -8.29 -11.90 10.96
N GLU A 158 -8.78 -11.30 12.04
CA GLU A 158 -8.08 -10.27 12.81
C GLU A 158 -6.81 -10.82 13.49
N GLY A 159 -6.91 -12.02 14.09
CA GLY A 159 -5.75 -12.71 14.66
C GLY A 159 -4.69 -13.07 13.63
N MET A 160 -5.11 -13.54 12.44
CA MET A 160 -4.21 -13.80 11.30
C MET A 160 -3.53 -12.51 10.83
N MET A 161 -4.28 -11.44 10.63
CA MET A 161 -3.77 -10.16 10.11
C MET A 161 -2.82 -9.47 11.09
N MET A 162 -3.07 -9.55 12.41
CA MET A 162 -2.12 -9.07 13.41
C MET A 162 -0.79 -9.83 13.39
N MET A 163 -0.78 -11.13 13.05
CA MET A 163 0.48 -11.83 12.80
C MET A 163 1.18 -11.33 11.54
N PHE A 164 0.44 -11.08 10.45
CA PHE A 164 0.99 -10.68 9.15
C PHE A 164 1.50 -9.24 9.09
N PHE A 165 0.91 -8.32 9.85
CA PHE A 165 1.32 -6.92 9.86
C PHE A 165 2.45 -6.60 10.85
N LYS A 166 3.07 -7.61 11.47
CA LYS A 166 4.12 -7.43 12.51
C LYS A 166 5.19 -6.39 12.19
N ASN A 167 5.47 -6.12 10.90
CA ASN A 167 6.40 -5.09 10.45
C ASN A 167 5.84 -4.23 9.30
N ILE A 168 4.80 -3.42 9.53
CA ILE A 168 4.43 -2.37 8.56
C ILE A 168 5.40 -1.19 8.71
N GLY A 169 6.02 -0.79 7.60
CA GLY A 169 6.75 0.46 7.53
C GLY A 169 6.81 1.00 6.12
N THR A 170 6.73 2.32 6.01
CA THR A 170 6.86 3.04 4.74
C THR A 170 8.19 3.77 4.73
N THR A 171 9.02 3.50 3.73
CA THR A 171 10.20 4.33 3.47
C THR A 171 9.84 5.38 2.42
N LEU A 172 9.97 6.65 2.79
CA LEU A 172 9.84 7.82 1.94
C LEU A 172 11.24 8.17 1.43
N LYS A 173 11.42 8.21 0.12
CA LYS A 173 12.67 8.61 -0.54
C LYS A 173 12.43 9.89 -1.32
N PHE A 174 13.45 10.73 -1.42
CA PHE A 174 13.44 11.99 -2.13
C PHE A 174 14.53 11.96 -3.21
N GLU A 175 14.27 12.57 -4.37
CA GLU A 175 15.31 12.72 -5.40
C GLU A 175 16.35 13.79 -5.06
N ASN A 176 16.00 14.74 -4.19
CA ASN A 176 16.90 15.76 -3.64
C ASN A 176 17.23 15.44 -2.19
N LYS A 177 18.37 15.95 -1.71
CA LYS A 177 18.76 15.80 -0.31
C LYS A 177 17.74 16.50 0.58
N ILE A 178 17.47 15.89 1.73
CA ILE A 178 16.71 16.47 2.80
C ILE A 178 17.55 17.60 3.40
N LYS A 179 17.04 18.82 3.28
CA LYS A 179 17.62 20.03 3.86
C LYS A 179 17.23 20.18 5.34
N SER A 180 15.97 19.89 5.66
CA SER A 180 15.46 20.04 7.03
C SER A 180 14.21 19.20 7.26
N ILE A 181 14.03 18.77 8.51
CA ILE A 181 12.80 18.14 9.01
C ILE A 181 12.33 18.95 10.22
N THR A 182 11.10 19.48 10.14
CA THR A 182 10.44 20.19 11.24
C THR A 182 9.27 19.36 11.75
N GLY A 183 9.14 19.27 13.08
CA GLY A 183 8.19 18.38 13.74
C GLY A 183 8.83 17.03 14.10
N LYS A 184 8.33 16.38 15.15
CA LYS A 184 8.83 15.11 15.69
C LYS A 184 7.68 14.15 15.98
N HIS A 185 7.86 12.91 15.56
CA HIS A 185 6.95 11.82 15.88
C HIS A 185 7.76 10.54 16.08
N ASP A 186 7.43 9.73 17.09
CA ASP A 186 8.24 8.56 17.48
C ASP A 186 8.35 7.51 16.37
N TRP A 187 7.33 7.43 15.51
CA TRP A 187 7.29 6.54 14.36
C TRP A 187 8.06 7.03 13.13
N LEU A 188 8.50 8.29 13.09
CA LEU A 188 9.19 8.86 11.96
C LEU A 188 10.68 9.06 12.28
N LYS A 189 11.56 8.46 11.47
CA LYS A 189 13.02 8.61 11.60
C LYS A 189 13.67 8.85 10.25
N GLN A 190 14.58 9.81 10.18
CA GLN A 190 15.47 9.93 9.03
C GLN A 190 16.44 8.75 9.02
N VAL A 191 16.60 8.11 7.87
CA VAL A 191 17.49 6.94 7.71
C VAL A 191 18.77 7.29 6.94
N ASP A 192 18.70 8.28 6.03
CA ASP A 192 19.83 8.83 5.30
C ASP A 192 19.50 10.25 4.79
N ASP A 193 20.43 10.87 4.06
CA ASP A 193 20.28 12.23 3.49
C ASP A 193 19.13 12.36 2.49
N TYR A 194 18.54 11.27 2.02
CA TYR A 194 17.50 11.24 0.98
C TYR A 194 16.24 10.50 1.43
N SER A 195 16.19 9.99 2.65
CA SER A 195 15.16 9.04 3.04
C SER A 195 14.73 9.17 4.49
N VAL A 196 13.44 8.98 4.70
CA VAL A 196 12.77 8.91 6.00
C VAL A 196 11.96 7.62 6.07
N ARG A 197 11.97 6.95 7.22
CA ARG A 197 11.16 5.76 7.47
C ARG A 197 10.08 6.08 8.50
N ILE A 198 8.85 5.75 8.13
CA ILE A 198 7.71 5.65 9.04
C ILE A 198 7.61 4.18 9.43
N GLN A 199 7.74 3.87 10.71
CA GLN A 199 7.61 2.52 11.25
C GLN A 199 6.45 2.50 12.23
N TYR A 200 5.41 1.75 11.90
CA TYR A 200 4.26 1.60 12.77
C TYR A 200 4.58 0.60 13.86
N ASP A 201 4.30 0.95 15.10
CA ASP A 201 4.28 0.00 16.20
C ASP A 201 2.84 -0.44 16.43
N LEU A 202 2.52 -1.64 15.94
CA LEU A 202 1.20 -2.23 16.08
C LEU A 202 0.79 -2.39 17.54
N LYS A 203 1.73 -2.59 18.47
CA LYS A 203 1.40 -2.76 19.89
C LYS A 203 0.83 -1.47 20.47
N THR A 204 1.46 -0.33 20.18
CA THR A 204 0.94 0.98 20.60
C THR A 204 -0.34 1.38 19.89
N LEU A 205 -0.64 0.81 18.71
CA LEU A 205 -1.90 1.09 17.99
C LEU A 205 -3.13 0.47 18.66
N TYR A 206 -3.00 -0.67 19.33
CA TYR A 206 -4.08 -1.32 20.10
C TYR A 206 -4.14 -0.90 21.57
N ASP A 207 -3.14 -0.15 22.04
CA ASP A 207 -3.18 0.44 23.38
C ASP A 207 -4.25 1.54 23.42
N LYS A 208 -5.16 1.48 24.41
CA LYS A 208 -6.15 2.55 24.64
C LYS A 208 -5.51 3.93 24.89
N TYR A 209 -4.24 3.95 25.27
CA TYR A 209 -3.46 5.15 25.58
C TYR A 209 -2.01 4.99 25.10
N PRO A 210 -1.73 5.19 23.80
CA PRO A 210 -0.37 5.13 23.28
C PRO A 210 0.52 6.17 23.97
N LYS A 211 1.60 5.71 24.61
CA LYS A 211 2.58 6.60 25.27
C LYS A 211 3.66 7.04 24.29
N LEU A 212 3.29 7.92 23.35
CA LEU A 212 4.25 8.56 22.45
C LEU A 212 5.01 9.67 23.20
N LYS A 213 6.33 9.70 23.08
CA LYS A 213 7.20 10.79 23.57
C LYS A 213 7.10 12.01 22.67
N ASN A 214 7.04 11.80 21.36
CA ASN A 214 6.81 12.84 20.35
C ASN A 214 5.59 12.46 19.50
N ALA A 215 4.67 13.41 19.35
CA ALA A 215 3.40 13.23 18.67
C ALA A 215 2.96 14.50 17.93
N ASP A 216 3.91 15.23 17.33
CA ASP A 216 3.59 16.42 16.56
C ASP A 216 2.67 16.06 15.40
N LYS A 217 1.50 16.71 15.33
CA LYS A 217 0.46 16.43 14.33
C LYS A 217 0.87 16.69 12.88
N LYS A 218 1.97 17.43 12.71
CA LYS A 218 2.45 17.88 11.41
C LYS A 218 3.96 17.75 11.36
N ILE A 219 4.45 17.12 10.30
CA ILE A 219 5.87 17.05 9.98
C ILE A 219 6.07 17.69 8.61
N VAL A 220 7.07 18.55 8.50
CA VAL A 220 7.44 19.24 7.27
C VAL A 220 8.86 18.85 6.91
N ILE A 221 9.04 18.20 5.76
CA ILE A 221 10.34 17.82 5.22
C ILE A 221 10.59 18.72 4.02
N VAL A 222 11.71 19.43 4.02
CA VAL A 222 12.13 20.30 2.91
C VAL A 222 13.37 19.71 2.28
N THR A 223 13.38 19.57 0.97
CA THR A 223 14.54 19.17 0.19
C THR A 223 15.25 20.38 -0.44
N GLU A 224 16.47 20.18 -0.93
CA GLU A 224 17.21 21.20 -1.70
C GLU A 224 16.41 21.73 -2.90
#